data_AF-A0A9W6FU47-F1
#
_entry.id   AF-A0A9W6FU47-F1
#
_cell.length_a   1.000
_cell.length_b   1.000
_cell.length_c   1.000
_cell.angle_alpha   90.00
_cell.angle_beta   90.00
_cell.angle_gamma   90.00
#
_symmetry.space_group_name_H-M   'P 1'
#
loop_
_entity.id
_entity.type
_entity.pdbx_description
1 polymer ?
#
loop_
_entity_poly.entity_id
_entity_poly.type
_entity_poly.pdbx_seq_one_letter_code
_entity_poly.pdbx_strand_id
1 'polypeptide(L)'
;MYKLMALITLLMLTLSSPAYCRKFKVRSVEHPSRKAVLVDNDTGEEWLVGEGDSMEGWIVRKIGPTHIILFHQIDEHRGEKVMVPAVPMVEEAIPTR
;
A
#
# COMPACT_ATOMS: atom_id res chain seq x y z
N MET A 1 34.39 17.12 -19.58
CA MET A 1 34.08 15.91 -18.77
C MET A 1 33.19 16.22 -17.56
N TYR A 2 33.37 17.34 -16.85
CA TYR A 2 32.53 17.73 -15.70
C TYR A 2 31.02 17.89 -16.00
N LYS A 3 30.66 18.35 -17.21
CA LYS A 3 29.26 18.52 -17.63
C LYS A 3 28.49 17.19 -17.70
N LEU A 4 29.17 16.09 -18.03
CA LEU A 4 28.56 14.77 -18.12
C LEU A 4 28.30 14.17 -16.73
N MET A 5 29.23 14.39 -15.79
CA MET A 5 29.08 13.97 -14.41
C MET A 5 27.89 14.67 -13.74
N ALA A 6 27.76 15.99 -13.91
CA ALA A 6 26.62 16.74 -13.35
C ALA A 6 25.25 16.26 -13.86
N LEU A 7 25.19 15.82 -15.13
CA LEU A 7 23.96 15.31 -15.73
C LEU A 7 23.57 13.94 -15.14
N ILE A 8 24.55 13.08 -14.89
CA ILE A 8 24.34 11.76 -14.27
C ILE A 8 23.86 11.91 -12.82
N THR A 9 24.45 12.84 -12.06
CA THR A 9 24.03 13.13 -10.69
C THR A 9 22.61 13.68 -10.62
N LEU A 10 22.24 14.57 -11.56
CA LEU A 10 20.90 15.13 -11.65
C LEU A 10 19.86 14.06 -12.03
N LEU A 11 20.22 13.14 -12.94
CA LEU A 11 19.37 12.02 -13.34
C LEU A 11 19.08 11.08 -12.16
N MET A 12 20.09 10.73 -11.37
CA MET A 12 19.94 9.89 -10.18
C MET A 12 19.03 10.53 -9.13
N LEU A 13 19.09 11.87 -8.96
CA LEU A 13 18.20 12.59 -8.05
C LEU A 13 16.72 12.57 -8.49
N THR A 14 16.47 12.51 -9.81
CA THR A 14 15.09 12.51 -10.33
C THR A 14 14.42 11.13 -10.34
N LEU A 15 15.18 10.03 -10.28
CA LEU A 15 14.61 8.68 -10.20
C LEU A 15 14.28 8.24 -8.76
N SER A 16 14.77 8.96 -7.76
CA SER A 16 14.41 8.77 -6.35
C SER A 16 13.11 9.49 -5.97
N SER A 17 12.07 9.41 -6.81
CA SER A 17 10.71 9.57 -6.31
C SER A 17 10.25 8.19 -5.84
N PRO A 18 10.33 7.89 -4.53
CA PRO A 18 9.67 6.71 -4.03
C PRO A 18 8.17 6.94 -4.25
N ALA A 19 7.61 6.23 -5.22
CA ALA A 19 6.18 6.08 -5.37
C ALA A 19 5.67 5.28 -4.15
N TYR A 20 5.65 5.91 -2.97
CA TYR A 20 5.26 5.32 -1.68
C TYR A 20 3.81 4.81 -1.70
N CYS A 21 3.03 5.17 -2.70
CA CYS A 21 1.65 4.71 -2.87
C CYS A 21 1.51 3.24 -3.32
N ARG A 22 2.60 2.49 -3.55
CA ARG A 22 2.54 1.11 -4.06
C ARG A 22 2.98 0.00 -3.11
N LYS A 23 3.37 0.30 -1.86
CA LYS A 23 3.85 -0.75 -0.94
C LYS A 23 2.82 -1.83 -0.62
N PHE A 24 1.53 -1.48 -0.49
CA PHE A 24 0.52 -2.43 -0.03
C PHE A 24 -0.53 -2.75 -1.07
N LYS A 25 -0.92 -4.02 -1.12
CA LYS A 25 -2.09 -4.52 -1.84
C LYS A 25 -3.07 -5.13 -0.85
N VAL A 26 -4.36 -4.89 -1.05
CA VAL A 26 -5.42 -5.53 -0.26
C VAL A 26 -5.80 -6.85 -0.95
N ARG A 27 -5.53 -7.97 -0.27
CA ARG A 27 -5.85 -9.31 -0.77
C ARG A 27 -7.29 -9.70 -0.49
N SER A 28 -7.76 -9.45 0.73
CA SER A 28 -9.12 -9.74 1.13
C SER A 28 -9.60 -8.73 2.16
N VAL A 29 -10.91 -8.47 2.14
CA VAL A 29 -11.59 -7.73 3.19
C VAL A 29 -12.69 -8.63 3.76
N GLU A 30 -12.65 -8.84 5.06
CA GLU A 30 -13.69 -9.55 5.78
C GLU A 30 -14.67 -8.53 6.36
N HIS A 31 -15.74 -8.27 5.61
CA HIS A 31 -16.86 -7.46 6.06
C HIS A 31 -18.00 -8.37 6.52
N PRO A 32 -18.66 -8.12 7.66
CA PRO A 32 -18.61 -6.92 8.50
C PRO A 32 -17.56 -6.94 9.62
N SER A 33 -16.70 -7.96 9.68
CA SER A 33 -15.69 -8.17 10.73
C SER A 33 -14.67 -7.02 10.85
N ARG A 34 -14.64 -6.08 9.89
CA ARG A 34 -13.70 -4.95 9.77
C ARG A 34 -12.25 -5.40 9.89
N LYS A 35 -11.96 -6.54 9.27
CA LYS A 35 -10.61 -7.08 9.14
C LYS A 35 -10.25 -7.16 7.67
N ALA A 36 -8.96 -7.10 7.40
CA ALA A 36 -8.46 -7.26 6.05
C ALA A 36 -7.06 -7.83 6.04
N VAL A 37 -6.71 -8.50 4.95
CA VAL A 37 -5.34 -8.97 4.70
C VAL A 37 -4.67 -7.99 3.75
N LEU A 38 -3.64 -7.32 4.26
CA LEU A 38 -2.71 -6.52 3.48
C LEU A 38 -1.51 -7.37 3.11
N VAL A 39 -1.00 -7.15 1.90
CA VAL A 39 0.18 -7.82 1.38
C VAL A 39 1.19 -6.75 0.96
N ASP A 40 2.42 -6.86 1.42
CA ASP A 40 3.53 -6.06 0.92
C ASP A 40 3.85 -6.48 -0.52
N ASN A 41 3.90 -5.53 -1.45
CA ASN A 41 4.21 -5.82 -2.84
C ASN A 41 5.70 -6.09 -3.08
N ASP A 42 6.58 -5.64 -2.19
CA ASP A 42 8.03 -5.80 -2.28
C ASP A 42 8.48 -7.12 -1.63
N THR A 43 7.93 -7.46 -0.45
CA THR A 43 8.32 -8.67 0.30
C THR A 43 7.36 -9.84 0.15
N GLY A 44 6.10 -9.58 -0.22
CA GLY A 44 5.03 -10.58 -0.21
C GLY A 44 4.52 -10.93 1.18
N GLU A 45 4.96 -10.22 2.23
CA GLU A 45 4.51 -10.46 3.60
C GLU A 45 3.03 -10.11 3.76
N GLU A 46 2.29 -10.93 4.51
CA GLU A 46 0.86 -10.74 4.74
C GLU A 46 0.57 -10.34 6.19
N TRP A 47 -0.23 -9.31 6.38
CA TRP A 47 -0.71 -8.88 7.68
C TRP A 47 -2.22 -8.88 7.73
N LEU A 48 -2.76 -9.56 8.73
CA LEU A 48 -4.16 -9.42 9.12
C LEU A 48 -4.30 -8.17 10.00
N VAL A 49 -5.05 -7.17 9.51
CA VAL A 49 -5.21 -5.88 10.18
C VAL A 49 -6.69 -5.53 10.38
N GLY A 50 -6.97 -4.83 11.48
CA GLY A 50 -8.25 -4.21 11.79
C GLY A 50 -8.19 -2.67 11.79
N GLU A 51 -9.34 -2.01 11.91
CA GLU A 51 -9.38 -0.56 12.09
C GLU A 51 -8.68 -0.14 13.40
N GLY A 52 -7.74 0.80 13.29
CA GLY A 52 -6.93 1.27 14.42
C GLY A 52 -5.54 0.64 14.51
N ASP A 53 -5.31 -0.49 13.84
CA ASP A 53 -4.01 -1.16 13.85
C ASP A 53 -2.94 -0.34 13.11
N SER A 54 -1.71 -0.45 13.58
CA SER A 54 -0.53 0.19 13.00
C SER A 54 0.50 -0.83 12.51
N MET A 55 1.05 -0.60 11.31
CA MET A 55 2.00 -1.49 10.64
C MET A 55 2.93 -0.65 9.77
N GLU A 56 4.25 -0.83 9.95
CA GLU A 56 5.29 -0.09 9.20
C GLU A 56 5.07 1.44 9.10
N GLY A 57 4.56 2.07 10.17
CA GLY A 57 4.26 3.51 10.19
C GLY A 57 2.94 3.91 9.51
N TRP A 58 2.20 2.95 8.96
CA TRP A 58 0.83 3.13 8.48
C TRP A 58 -0.17 2.79 9.57
N ILE A 59 -1.31 3.46 9.56
CA ILE A 59 -2.42 3.23 10.48
C ILE A 59 -3.66 2.94 9.64
N VAL A 60 -4.35 1.83 9.94
CA VAL A 60 -5.64 1.53 9.31
C VAL A 60 -6.70 2.45 9.89
N ARG A 61 -7.26 3.32 9.06
CA ARG A 61 -8.33 4.23 9.50
C ARG A 61 -9.72 3.68 9.26
N LYS A 62 -9.92 2.95 8.17
CA LYS A 62 -11.24 2.41 7.80
C LYS A 62 -11.11 1.20 6.89
N ILE A 63 -11.93 0.18 7.13
CA ILE A 63 -12.06 -1.00 6.27
C ILE A 63 -13.47 -1.01 5.67
N GLY A 64 -13.58 -0.60 4.41
CA GLY A 64 -14.81 -0.69 3.62
C GLY A 64 -14.87 -2.01 2.84
N PRO A 65 -16.04 -2.39 2.32
CA PRO A 65 -16.24 -3.68 1.64
C PRO A 65 -15.36 -3.86 0.38
N THR A 66 -14.92 -2.77 -0.23
CA THR A 66 -14.15 -2.77 -1.49
C THR A 66 -12.83 -2.02 -1.40
N HIS A 67 -12.48 -1.49 -0.24
CA HIS A 67 -11.30 -0.65 -0.08
C HIS A 67 -10.89 -0.53 1.39
N ILE A 68 -9.62 -0.20 1.60
CA ILE A 68 -9.07 0.16 2.90
C ILE A 68 -8.52 1.58 2.81
N ILE A 69 -8.69 2.34 3.87
CA ILE A 69 -8.08 3.64 4.04
C ILE A 69 -6.94 3.52 5.04
N LEU A 70 -5.74 3.81 4.56
CA LEU A 70 -4.51 3.86 5.35
C LEU A 70 -4.11 5.31 5.60
N PHE A 71 -3.45 5.55 6.71
CA PHE A 71 -2.88 6.85 7.05
C PHE A 71 -1.41 6.68 7.44
N HIS A 72 -0.52 7.37 6.74
CA HIS A 72 0.89 7.44 7.08
C HIS A 72 1.17 8.79 7.74
N GLN A 73 1.69 8.77 8.97
CA GLN A 73 2.08 10.00 9.64
C GLN A 73 3.49 10.39 9.20
N ILE A 74 3.65 11.59 8.63
CA ILE A 74 4.94 12.11 8.18
C ILE A 74 5.58 12.95 9.29
N ASP A 75 4.78 13.78 9.97
CA ASP A 75 5.19 14.57 11.13
C ASP A 75 4.00 14.83 12.09
N GLU A 76 4.18 15.63 13.14
CA GLU A 76 3.14 15.94 14.14
C GLU A 76 1.91 16.66 13.56
N HIS A 77 2.05 17.29 12.38
CA HIS A 77 1.00 18.10 11.76
C HIS A 77 0.61 17.60 10.37
N ARG A 78 1.36 16.67 9.79
CA ARG A 78 1.19 16.19 8.43
C ARG A 78 1.13 14.68 8.39
N GLY A 79 0.17 14.19 7.63
CA GLY A 79 0.12 12.80 7.22
C GLY A 79 -0.56 12.66 5.88
N GLU A 80 -0.36 11.50 5.28
CA GLU A 80 -0.91 11.13 4.00
C GLU A 80 -2.03 10.10 4.21
N LYS A 81 -3.18 10.34 3.58
CA LYS A 81 -4.28 9.39 3.57
C LYS A 81 -4.32 8.72 2.21
N VAL A 82 -4.19 7.40 2.19
CA VAL A 82 -4.19 6.60 0.96
C VAL A 82 -5.38 5.64 0.99
N MET A 83 -6.10 5.57 -0.13
CA MET A 83 -7.16 4.59 -0.34
C MET A 83 -6.62 3.46 -1.21
N VAL A 84 -6.60 2.25 -0.67
CA VAL A 84 -6.17 1.05 -1.39
C VAL A 84 -7.41 0.23 -1.75
N PRO A 85 -7.69 0.01 -3.05
CA PRO A 85 -8.80 -0.84 -3.45
C PRO A 85 -8.53 -2.29 -3.06
N ALA A 86 -9.56 -2.97 -2.54
CA ALA A 86 -9.56 -4.42 -2.43
C ALA A 86 -9.63 -5.00 -3.84
N VAL A 87 -8.68 -5.86 -4.19
CA VAL A 87 -8.82 -6.61 -5.44
C VAL A 87 -10.01 -7.55 -5.25
N PRO A 88 -11.06 -7.45 -6.09
CA PRO A 88 -12.11 -8.45 -6.03
C PRO A 88 -11.44 -9.79 -6.30
N MET A 89 -11.64 -10.77 -5.41
CA MET A 89 -11.31 -12.14 -5.73
C MET A 89 -12.11 -12.48 -6.99
N VAL A 90 -11.45 -12.47 -8.14
CA VAL A 90 -11.93 -13.22 -9.29
C VAL A 90 -11.78 -14.65 -8.82
N GLU A 91 -12.88 -15.19 -8.29
CA GLU A 91 -13.05 -16.61 -8.11
C GLU A 91 -12.73 -17.22 -9.48
N GLU A 92 -11.51 -17.75 -9.64
CA GLU A 92 -11.20 -18.59 -10.78
C GLU A 92 -12.17 -19.77 -10.65
N ALA A 93 -13.28 -19.67 -11.39
CA ALA A 93 -14.23 -20.73 -11.56
C ALA A 93 -13.44 -21.92 -12.10
N ILE A 94 -13.11 -22.85 -11.22
CA ILE A 94 -12.56 -24.15 -11.56
C ILE A 94 -13.55 -24.74 -12.56
N PRO A 95 -13.16 -24.98 -13.83
CA PRO A 95 -14.07 -25.65 -14.74
C PRO A 95 -14.16 -27.11 -14.26
N THR A 96 -15.24 -27.43 -13.57
CA THR A 96 -15.64 -28.81 -13.32
C THR A 96 -15.89 -29.46 -14.68
N ARG A 97 -15.04 -30.41 -15.04
CA ARG A 97 -15.25 -31.31 -16.18
C ARG A 97 -14.99 -32.74 -15.77
#